data_AF-A0A1V4QHH1-F1
#
_entry.id   AF-A0A1V4QHH1-F1
#
_cell.length_a   1.000
_cell.length_b   1.000
_cell.length_c   1.000
_cell.angle_alpha   90.00
_cell.angle_beta   90.00
_cell.angle_gamma   90.00
#
_symmetry.space_group_name_H-M   'P 1'
#
loop_
_entity.id
_entity.type
_entity.pdbx_description
1 polymer ?
#
loop_
_entity_poly.entity_id
_entity_poly.type
_entity_poly.pdbx_seq_one_letter_code
_entity_poly.pdbx_strand_id
1 'polypeptide(L)'
;MNKPGRSPYISKESKGPHTASMAGPDGIYSGFFHQAGILRAGNVMELFDWTMALAQQPLPKGKNIAIVTNSGGPGSSMADEANHCGLEVPLFSPALQEKIKAITPLTAAAVNPVDITMNYDLDLIYKKLPELILQGQDMDGLLFYGIFGSIHFQDKIAFTGNPAGNILNPMKSLLEKACDEFVKLPEKLKKPILCACFSGREDDAVVRIQDGGIPVYPTPERAARAMAALWEYATIKKRNRDESNEGENR
;
A
#
# COMPACT_ATOMS: atom_id res chain seq x y z
N MET A 1 -13.24 1.52 -12.40
CA MET A 1 -13.74 1.03 -13.71
C MET A 1 -12.60 0.85 -14.69
N ASN A 2 -12.51 -0.28 -15.39
CA ASN A 2 -11.65 -0.41 -16.57
C ASN A 2 -12.52 -0.27 -17.83
N LYS A 3 -12.30 0.79 -18.63
CA LYS A 3 -13.00 1.00 -19.92
C LYS A 3 -12.00 0.81 -21.08
N PRO A 4 -12.06 -0.33 -21.79
CA PRO A 4 -11.25 -0.59 -22.99
C PRO A 4 -11.58 0.35 -24.16
N GLY A 5 -10.73 0.35 -25.18
CA GLY A 5 -10.90 1.14 -26.41
C GLY A 5 -10.24 2.52 -26.39
N ARG A 6 -9.14 2.68 -25.62
CA ARG A 6 -8.39 3.95 -25.54
C ARG A 6 -7.49 4.23 -26.74
N SER A 7 -7.05 3.18 -27.46
CA SER A 7 -6.18 3.33 -28.63
C SER A 7 -6.94 4.01 -29.77
N PRO A 8 -6.50 5.17 -30.27
CA PRO A 8 -7.19 5.89 -31.35
C PRO A 8 -7.16 5.13 -32.68
N TYR A 9 -6.20 4.21 -32.84
CA TYR A 9 -6.09 3.35 -34.02
C TYR A 9 -7.06 2.17 -33.92
N ILE A 10 -7.06 1.46 -32.80
CA ILE A 10 -7.89 0.25 -32.64
C ILE A 10 -9.35 0.62 -32.41
N SER A 11 -9.66 1.69 -31.67
CA SER A 11 -11.05 2.07 -31.36
C SER A 11 -11.85 2.55 -32.57
N LYS A 12 -11.18 3.11 -33.59
CA LYS A 12 -11.80 3.52 -34.86
C LYS A 12 -12.01 2.33 -35.81
N GLU A 13 -11.01 1.44 -35.89
CA GLU A 13 -11.01 0.32 -36.84
C GLU A 13 -11.74 -0.93 -36.32
N SER A 14 -11.80 -1.13 -35.00
CA SER A 14 -12.43 -2.30 -34.39
C SER A 14 -13.95 -2.14 -34.32
N LYS A 15 -14.64 -2.51 -35.41
CA LYS A 15 -16.08 -2.79 -35.44
C LYS A 15 -16.30 -4.29 -35.29
N GLY A 16 -16.16 -4.80 -34.07
CA GLY A 16 -16.42 -6.21 -33.79
C GLY A 16 -17.90 -6.57 -34.02
N PRO A 17 -18.21 -7.81 -34.45
CA PRO A 17 -19.59 -8.23 -34.75
C PRO A 17 -20.52 -8.23 -33.53
N HIS A 18 -19.98 -8.16 -32.30
CA HIS A 18 -20.75 -8.16 -31.05
C HIS A 18 -21.14 -6.78 -30.52
N THR A 19 -20.52 -5.70 -30.99
CA THR A 19 -20.70 -4.35 -30.43
C THR A 19 -20.80 -3.33 -31.56
N ALA A 20 -21.74 -3.53 -32.48
CA ALA A 20 -21.95 -2.73 -33.71
C ALA A 20 -22.33 -1.24 -33.46
N SER A 21 -21.80 -0.62 -32.41
CA SER A 21 -21.80 0.81 -32.12
C SER A 21 -20.39 1.38 -32.29
N MET A 22 -20.27 2.58 -32.84
CA MET A 22 -19.00 3.32 -32.83
C MET A 22 -18.53 3.53 -31.38
N ALA A 23 -17.26 3.24 -31.10
CA ALA A 23 -16.68 3.60 -29.80
C ALA A 23 -16.71 5.13 -29.65
N GLY A 24 -17.41 5.61 -28.62
CA GLY A 24 -17.47 7.05 -28.32
C GLY A 24 -16.08 7.62 -27.98
N PRO A 25 -15.85 8.93 -28.18
CA PRO A 25 -14.56 9.56 -27.92
C PRO A 25 -14.07 9.33 -26.48
N ASP A 26 -12.81 8.94 -26.32
CA ASP A 26 -12.24 8.61 -25.01
C ASP A 26 -12.33 9.78 -24.01
N GLY A 27 -12.15 11.01 -24.49
CA GLY A 27 -12.26 12.23 -23.68
C GLY A 27 -13.65 12.42 -23.07
N ILE A 28 -14.72 12.04 -23.78
CA ILE A 28 -16.09 12.13 -23.26
C ILE A 28 -16.29 11.13 -22.12
N TYR A 29 -15.80 9.89 -22.28
CA TYR A 29 -15.84 8.89 -21.20
C TYR A 29 -15.03 9.34 -19.98
N SER A 30 -13.84 9.90 -20.18
CA SER A 30 -13.03 10.44 -19.09
C SER A 30 -13.74 11.56 -18.33
N GLY A 31 -14.35 12.51 -19.04
CA GLY A 31 -15.15 13.58 -18.43
C GLY A 31 -16.36 13.05 -17.65
N PHE A 32 -17.11 12.11 -18.24
CA PHE A 32 -18.25 11.47 -17.58
C PHE A 32 -17.84 10.72 -16.32
N PHE A 33 -16.78 9.91 -16.37
CA PHE A 33 -16.30 9.19 -15.18
C PHE A 33 -15.83 10.15 -14.09
N HIS A 34 -15.13 11.22 -14.45
CA HIS A 34 -14.70 12.24 -13.50
C HIS A 34 -15.88 12.91 -12.79
N GLN A 35 -16.93 13.28 -13.53
CA GLN A 35 -18.16 13.86 -12.97
C GLN A 35 -18.92 12.85 -12.11
N ALA A 36 -18.98 11.59 -12.53
CA ALA A 36 -19.64 10.51 -11.78
C ALA A 36 -18.85 10.04 -10.55
N GLY A 37 -17.65 10.57 -10.30
CA GLY A 37 -16.80 10.13 -9.20
C GLY A 37 -16.22 8.71 -9.39
N ILE A 38 -16.08 8.26 -10.63
CA ILE A 38 -15.58 6.94 -10.99
C ILE A 38 -14.08 7.01 -11.26
N LEU A 39 -13.29 6.29 -10.46
CA LEU A 39 -11.88 6.04 -10.75
C LEU A 39 -11.72 5.19 -12.01
N ARG A 40 -10.88 5.63 -12.94
CA ARG A 40 -10.72 4.99 -14.26
C ARG A 40 -9.36 4.31 -14.42
N ALA A 41 -9.30 3.02 -14.10
CA ALA A 41 -8.11 2.19 -14.25
C ALA A 41 -7.66 2.07 -15.71
N GLY A 42 -6.36 2.20 -15.95
CA GLY A 42 -5.66 2.05 -17.22
C GLY A 42 -5.64 0.62 -17.73
N ASN A 43 -5.58 -0.36 -16.84
CA ASN A 43 -5.59 -1.79 -17.17
C ASN A 43 -6.34 -2.62 -16.10
N VAL A 44 -6.46 -3.92 -16.32
CA VAL A 44 -7.20 -4.83 -15.43
C VAL A 44 -6.43 -5.10 -14.13
N MET A 45 -5.09 -5.12 -14.17
CA MET A 45 -4.27 -5.29 -12.98
C MET A 45 -4.48 -4.13 -12.00
N GLU A 46 -4.43 -2.91 -12.51
CA GLU A 46 -4.68 -1.70 -11.74
C GLU A 46 -6.11 -1.65 -11.18
N LEU A 47 -7.10 -2.13 -11.94
CA LEU A 47 -8.46 -2.27 -11.43
C LEU A 47 -8.49 -3.17 -10.18
N PHE A 48 -7.87 -4.36 -10.25
CA PHE A 48 -7.84 -5.27 -9.11
C PHE A 48 -7.06 -4.69 -7.94
N ASP A 49 -5.91 -4.09 -8.21
CA ASP A 49 -5.05 -3.49 -7.19
C ASP A 49 -5.78 -2.42 -6.38
N TRP A 50 -6.49 -1.53 -7.07
CA TRP A 50 -7.29 -0.48 -6.45
C TRP A 50 -8.46 -1.06 -5.67
N THR A 51 -9.16 -2.05 -6.23
CA THR A 51 -10.32 -2.65 -5.54
C THR A 51 -9.92 -3.34 -4.24
N MET A 52 -8.74 -3.99 -4.18
CA MET A 52 -8.24 -4.58 -2.95
C MET A 52 -8.01 -3.52 -1.87
N ALA A 53 -7.33 -2.42 -2.22
CA ALA A 53 -7.12 -1.31 -1.29
C ALA A 53 -8.44 -0.68 -0.83
N LEU A 54 -9.31 -0.28 -1.78
CA LEU A 54 -10.57 0.40 -1.50
C LEU A 54 -11.55 -0.43 -0.68
N ALA A 55 -11.51 -1.76 -0.82
CA ALA A 55 -12.39 -2.67 -0.09
C ALA A 55 -11.93 -2.93 1.36
N GLN A 56 -10.62 -2.88 1.61
CA GLN A 56 -10.05 -3.39 2.87
C GLN A 56 -9.43 -2.30 3.75
N GLN A 57 -9.12 -1.11 3.21
CA GLN A 57 -8.39 -0.07 3.93
C GLN A 57 -9.22 1.20 4.15
N PRO A 58 -9.01 1.91 5.28
CA PRO A 58 -9.60 3.22 5.47
C PRO A 58 -9.03 4.23 4.45
N LEU A 59 -9.80 5.27 4.16
CA LEU A 59 -9.35 6.34 3.27
C LEU A 59 -8.37 7.27 4.01
N PRO A 60 -7.23 7.64 3.39
CA PRO A 60 -6.30 8.60 3.97
C PRO A 60 -6.95 9.99 4.04
N LYS A 61 -6.58 10.79 5.04
CA LYS A 61 -7.12 12.15 5.24
C LYS A 61 -6.32 13.21 4.48
N GLY A 62 -5.15 12.85 4.00
CA GLY A 62 -4.25 13.69 3.23
C GLY A 62 -3.34 12.81 2.38
N LYS A 63 -2.28 13.41 1.84
CA LYS A 63 -1.39 12.79 0.87
C LYS A 63 0.02 12.52 1.38
N ASN A 64 0.30 12.75 2.66
CA ASN A 64 1.64 12.53 3.24
C ASN A 64 1.80 11.07 3.63
N ILE A 65 2.63 10.31 2.93
CA ILE A 65 2.79 8.87 3.11
C ILE A 65 4.15 8.59 3.74
N ALA A 66 4.12 7.78 4.79
CA ALA A 66 5.32 7.20 5.37
C ALA A 66 5.71 5.93 4.62
N ILE A 67 7.01 5.67 4.54
CA ILE A 67 7.55 4.44 3.99
C ILE A 67 8.45 3.79 5.04
N VAL A 68 8.24 2.51 5.29
CA VAL A 68 9.16 1.66 6.05
C VAL A 68 9.63 0.56 5.13
N THR A 69 10.94 0.35 5.06
CA THR A 69 11.57 -0.62 4.16
C THR A 69 12.72 -1.35 4.85
N ASN A 70 12.98 -2.59 4.47
CA ASN A 70 14.19 -3.32 4.86
C ASN A 70 15.37 -3.14 3.87
N SER A 71 15.15 -2.39 2.79
CA SER A 71 16.15 -2.13 1.76
C SER A 71 15.86 -0.80 1.03
N GLY A 72 16.91 -0.02 0.81
CA GLY A 72 16.83 1.26 0.12
C GLY A 72 16.20 1.20 -1.27
N GLY A 73 16.50 0.19 -2.10
CA GLY A 73 15.98 0.10 -3.48
C GLY A 73 14.45 0.10 -3.55
N PRO A 74 13.76 -0.88 -2.93
CA PRO A 74 12.31 -0.90 -2.82
C PRO A 74 11.72 0.35 -2.16
N GLY A 75 12.38 0.91 -1.14
CA GLY A 75 11.94 2.15 -0.49
C GLY A 75 11.97 3.36 -1.43
N SER A 76 13.05 3.51 -2.21
CA SER A 76 13.16 4.53 -3.25
C SER A 76 12.12 4.34 -4.35
N SER A 77 11.91 3.12 -4.83
CA SER A 77 10.86 2.83 -5.82
C SER A 77 9.45 3.19 -5.32
N MET A 78 9.14 2.88 -4.04
CA MET A 78 7.87 3.31 -3.43
C MET A 78 7.76 4.84 -3.39
N ALA A 79 8.84 5.53 -3.01
CA ALA A 79 8.84 6.98 -2.88
C ALA A 79 8.67 7.68 -4.23
N ASP A 80 9.42 7.23 -5.25
CA ASP A 80 9.37 7.78 -6.59
C ASP A 80 7.98 7.59 -7.21
N GLU A 81 7.40 6.38 -7.10
CA GLU A 81 6.07 6.13 -7.65
C GLU A 81 4.97 6.85 -6.85
N ALA A 82 5.08 6.94 -5.52
CA ALA A 82 4.15 7.72 -4.71
C ALA A 82 4.12 9.19 -5.16
N ASN A 83 5.29 9.82 -5.31
CA ASN A 83 5.41 11.18 -5.81
C ASN A 83 4.88 11.32 -7.24
N HIS A 84 5.18 10.36 -8.12
CA HIS A 84 4.66 10.35 -9.50
C HIS A 84 3.13 10.32 -9.54
N CYS A 85 2.50 9.62 -8.60
CA CYS A 85 1.04 9.54 -8.47
C CYS A 85 0.41 10.70 -7.67
N GLY A 86 1.18 11.72 -7.29
CA GLY A 86 0.67 12.90 -6.58
C GLY A 86 0.48 12.74 -5.07
N LEU A 87 1.05 11.68 -4.48
CA LEU A 87 1.29 11.59 -3.04
C LEU A 87 2.58 12.35 -2.67
N GLU A 88 2.84 12.53 -1.38
CA GLU A 88 4.05 13.16 -0.86
C GLU A 88 4.75 12.23 0.11
N VAL A 89 6.08 12.18 0.06
CA VAL A 89 6.92 11.43 1.03
C VAL A 89 7.82 12.43 1.79
N PRO A 90 7.24 13.29 2.66
CA PRO A 90 8.01 14.33 3.32
C PRO A 90 8.90 13.74 4.42
N LEU A 91 9.98 14.46 4.75
CA LEU A 91 10.76 14.17 5.95
C LEU A 91 9.85 14.21 7.18
N PHE A 92 10.08 13.30 8.11
CA PHE A 92 9.41 13.36 9.41
C PHE A 92 9.78 14.61 10.17
N SER A 93 8.89 15.08 11.05
CA SER A 93 9.20 16.15 11.98
C SER A 93 10.42 15.78 12.84
N PRO A 94 11.27 16.76 13.24
CA PRO A 94 12.43 16.47 14.07
C PRO A 94 12.10 15.66 15.33
N ALA A 95 10.95 15.94 15.96
CA ALA A 95 10.47 15.20 17.12
C ALA A 95 10.16 13.72 16.81
N LEU A 96 9.58 13.42 15.64
CA LEU A 96 9.32 12.05 15.23
C LEU A 96 10.63 11.33 14.86
N GLN A 97 11.57 12.02 14.18
CA GLN A 97 12.89 11.45 13.88
C GLN A 97 13.62 11.02 15.16
N GLU A 98 13.63 11.84 16.21
CA GLU A 98 14.27 11.49 17.49
C GLU A 98 13.62 10.27 18.16
N LYS A 99 12.28 10.17 18.11
CA LYS A 99 11.57 8.99 18.63
C LYS A 99 11.88 7.72 17.82
N ILE A 100 12.00 7.83 16.49
CA ILE A 100 12.38 6.70 15.62
C ILE A 100 13.80 6.27 15.96
N LYS A 101 14.77 7.19 16.01
CA LYS A 101 16.17 6.89 16.39
C LYS A 101 16.28 6.14 17.72
N ALA A 102 15.43 6.47 18.69
CA ALA A 102 15.45 5.83 20.01
C ALA A 102 15.01 4.35 20.00
N ILE A 103 14.28 3.90 18.97
CA ILE A 103 13.77 2.53 18.88
C ILE A 103 14.37 1.73 17.72
N THR A 104 15.03 2.39 16.76
CA THR A 104 15.68 1.74 15.62
C THR A 104 17.19 1.57 15.85
N PRO A 105 17.83 0.57 15.20
CA PRO A 105 19.29 0.46 15.22
C PRO A 105 19.98 1.73 14.71
N LEU A 106 21.23 1.96 15.14
CA LEU A 106 22.07 3.07 14.66
C LEU A 106 22.29 3.06 13.14
N THR A 107 22.16 1.89 12.51
CA THR A 107 22.30 1.72 11.06
C THR A 107 21.05 2.11 10.28
N ALA A 108 19.93 2.37 10.97
CA ALA A 108 18.67 2.72 10.32
C ALA A 108 18.61 4.21 9.99
N ALA A 109 18.03 4.53 8.84
CA ALA A 109 17.70 5.91 8.50
C ALA A 109 16.42 6.31 9.26
N ALA A 110 16.51 7.26 10.18
CA ALA A 110 15.36 7.76 10.95
C ALA A 110 14.60 8.90 10.23
N VAL A 111 14.69 8.95 8.90
CA VAL A 111 13.96 9.87 8.02
C VAL A 111 12.92 9.09 7.23
N ASN A 112 12.17 9.74 6.35
CA ASN A 112 11.23 9.06 5.45
C ASN A 112 11.89 8.91 4.06
N PRO A 113 12.06 7.69 3.51
CA PRO A 113 11.73 6.36 4.08
C PRO A 113 12.58 5.93 5.29
N VAL A 114 11.98 5.18 6.22
CA VAL A 114 12.72 4.49 7.29
C VAL A 114 13.28 3.18 6.74
N ASP A 115 14.59 3.15 6.48
CA ASP A 115 15.30 1.91 6.14
C ASP A 115 15.76 1.21 7.42
N ILE A 116 15.10 0.13 7.79
CA ILE A 116 15.45 -0.71 8.94
C ILE A 116 16.52 -1.76 8.60
N THR A 117 16.99 -1.82 7.35
CA THR A 117 17.95 -2.81 6.84
C THR A 117 17.49 -4.24 7.14
N MET A 118 18.39 -5.17 7.48
CA MET A 118 18.03 -6.54 7.88
C MET A 118 17.80 -6.62 9.39
N ASN A 119 16.74 -5.97 9.87
CA ASN A 119 16.27 -6.11 11.25
C ASN A 119 15.27 -7.28 11.36
N TYR A 120 15.32 -8.01 12.47
CA TYR A 120 14.47 -9.17 12.75
C TYR A 120 13.66 -9.03 14.04
N ASP A 121 13.69 -7.85 14.67
CA ASP A 121 12.81 -7.54 15.80
C ASP A 121 11.37 -7.37 15.32
N LEU A 122 10.58 -8.45 15.41
CA LEU A 122 9.20 -8.49 14.96
C LEU A 122 8.29 -7.48 15.69
N ASP A 123 8.55 -7.19 16.97
CA ASP A 123 7.76 -6.22 17.74
C ASP A 123 8.07 -4.79 17.30
N LEU A 124 9.33 -4.50 16.96
CA LEU A 124 9.69 -3.23 16.34
C LEU A 124 9.00 -3.05 14.97
N ILE A 125 9.15 -4.06 14.10
CA ILE A 125 8.79 -3.99 12.68
C ILE A 125 7.28 -3.92 12.48
N TYR A 126 6.52 -4.78 13.16
CA TYR A 126 5.09 -4.95 12.94
C TYR A 126 4.22 -4.17 13.92
N LYS A 127 4.79 -3.59 14.97
CA LYS A 127 4.01 -2.87 15.98
C LYS A 127 4.57 -1.50 16.31
N LYS A 128 5.72 -1.42 16.98
CA LYS A 128 6.22 -0.15 17.54
C LYS A 128 6.47 0.91 16.48
N LEU A 129 7.16 0.56 15.39
CA LEU A 129 7.53 1.54 14.37
C LEU A 129 6.31 2.01 13.53
N PRO A 130 5.48 1.11 12.97
CA PRO A 130 4.26 1.52 12.27
C PRO A 130 3.32 2.36 13.16
N GLU A 131 3.10 1.94 14.41
CA GLU A 131 2.24 2.67 15.35
C GLU A 131 2.81 4.04 15.70
N LEU A 132 4.13 4.13 15.96
CA LEU A 132 4.81 5.40 16.25
C LEU A 132 4.68 6.41 15.10
N ILE A 133 4.82 5.96 13.86
CA ILE A 133 4.70 6.79 12.67
C ILE A 133 3.25 7.24 12.47
N LEU A 134 2.30 6.31 12.60
CA LEU A 134 0.90 6.57 12.24
C LEU A 134 0.06 7.17 13.37
N GLN A 135 0.49 7.14 14.63
CA GLN A 135 -0.26 7.78 15.74
C GLN A 135 -0.26 9.32 15.66
N GLY A 136 0.75 9.92 15.03
CA GLY A 136 0.86 11.37 14.86
C GLY A 136 -0.14 11.92 13.84
N GLN A 137 -0.12 13.23 13.59
CA GLN A 137 -0.90 13.84 12.50
C GLN A 137 -0.07 14.08 11.24
N ASP A 138 1.25 13.85 11.31
CA ASP A 138 2.19 14.19 10.24
C ASP A 138 1.99 13.34 8.98
N MET A 139 1.57 12.07 9.16
CA MET A 139 1.45 11.06 8.08
C MET A 139 0.02 10.54 7.97
N ASP A 140 -0.46 10.36 6.75
CA ASP A 140 -1.83 9.95 6.42
C ASP A 140 -1.98 8.47 6.07
N GLY A 141 -0.87 7.78 5.79
CA GLY A 141 -0.83 6.35 5.47
C GLY A 141 0.60 5.80 5.50
N LEU A 142 0.71 4.48 5.42
CA LEU A 142 1.99 3.76 5.43
C LEU A 142 2.11 2.83 4.22
N LEU A 143 3.23 2.91 3.53
CA LEU A 143 3.72 1.87 2.64
C LEU A 143 4.79 1.06 3.36
N PHE A 144 4.66 -0.26 3.34
CA PHE A 144 5.55 -1.17 4.05
C PHE A 144 6.20 -2.19 3.11
N TYR A 145 7.53 -2.27 3.14
CA TYR A 145 8.32 -3.27 2.45
C TYR A 145 9.25 -3.98 3.46
N GLY A 146 9.40 -5.30 3.33
CA GLY A 146 10.16 -6.11 4.30
C GLY A 146 9.33 -7.12 5.07
N ILE A 147 8.26 -7.62 4.44
CA ILE A 147 7.54 -8.80 4.93
C ILE A 147 8.42 -10.03 4.67
N PHE A 148 8.82 -10.70 5.75
CA PHE A 148 9.58 -11.95 5.71
C PHE A 148 8.89 -13.03 6.53
N GLY A 149 8.26 -13.98 5.83
CA GLY A 149 7.70 -15.20 6.39
C GLY A 149 8.73 -16.23 6.81
N SER A 150 8.26 -17.34 7.36
CA SER A 150 9.09 -18.46 7.80
C SER A 150 9.93 -19.06 6.66
N ILE A 151 9.48 -18.98 5.41
CA ILE A 151 10.23 -19.45 4.23
C ILE A 151 11.60 -18.80 4.09
N HIS A 152 11.73 -17.51 4.47
CA HIS A 152 12.99 -16.77 4.44
C HIS A 152 14.01 -17.24 5.51
N PHE A 153 13.53 -17.96 6.52
CA PHE A 153 14.35 -18.51 7.59
C PHE A 153 14.63 -20.00 7.41
N GLN A 154 13.81 -20.73 6.66
CA GLN A 154 13.97 -22.18 6.43
C GLN A 154 15.33 -22.50 5.79
N ASP A 155 15.68 -21.83 4.69
CA ASP A 155 16.93 -22.08 3.98
C ASP A 155 18.16 -21.65 4.79
N LYS A 156 18.06 -20.54 5.52
CA LYS A 156 19.15 -20.05 6.38
C LYS A 156 19.40 -20.98 7.57
N ILE A 157 18.35 -21.56 8.16
CA ILE A 157 18.47 -22.55 9.24
C ILE A 157 19.11 -23.83 8.70
N ALA A 158 18.68 -24.31 7.52
CA ALA A 158 19.29 -25.46 6.85
C ALA A 158 20.80 -25.25 6.60
N PHE A 159 21.21 -24.03 6.23
CA PHE A 159 22.61 -23.68 5.97
C PHE A 159 23.49 -23.63 7.23
N THR A 160 22.91 -23.41 8.40
CA THR A 160 23.65 -23.41 9.69
C THR A 160 23.93 -24.81 10.25
N GLY A 161 23.50 -25.87 9.55
CA GLY A 161 23.74 -27.26 9.96
C GLY A 161 22.94 -27.69 11.19
N ASN A 162 21.95 -26.90 11.63
CA ASN A 162 21.09 -27.23 12.76
C ASN A 162 19.90 -28.08 12.27
N PRO A 163 19.86 -29.41 12.53
CA PRO A 163 18.86 -30.31 11.94
C PRO A 163 17.48 -30.25 12.65
N ALA A 164 17.17 -29.14 13.31
CA ALA A 164 16.02 -29.07 14.20
C ALA A 164 14.89 -28.22 13.59
N GLY A 165 13.88 -28.91 13.04
CA GLY A 165 12.53 -28.36 12.86
C GLY A 165 11.86 -27.83 14.14
N ASN A 166 12.54 -27.89 15.30
CA ASN A 166 12.04 -27.46 16.60
C ASN A 166 12.16 -25.94 16.87
N ILE A 167 12.98 -25.17 16.14
CA ILE A 167 13.08 -23.70 16.28
C ILE A 167 12.10 -22.96 15.34
N LEU A 168 11.67 -23.60 14.25
CA LEU A 168 10.73 -23.02 13.28
C LEU A 168 9.36 -22.75 13.92
N ASN A 169 8.86 -23.65 14.78
CA ASN A 169 7.52 -23.53 15.37
C ASN A 169 7.38 -22.31 16.32
N PRO A 170 8.31 -22.05 17.27
CA PRO A 170 8.24 -20.84 18.09
C PRO A 170 8.38 -19.53 17.32
N MET A 171 9.30 -19.46 16.34
CA MET A 171 9.48 -18.24 15.53
C MET A 171 8.26 -17.98 14.65
N LYS A 172 7.69 -19.03 14.04
CA LYS A 172 6.45 -18.93 13.29
C LYS A 172 5.30 -18.41 14.15
N SER A 173 5.12 -18.95 15.35
CA SER A 173 4.07 -18.47 16.28
C SER A 173 4.28 -17.01 16.70
N LEU A 174 5.53 -16.56 16.87
CA LEU A 174 5.83 -15.17 17.19
C LEU A 174 5.52 -14.24 16.00
N LEU A 175 5.88 -14.66 14.79
CA LEU A 175 5.57 -13.96 13.55
C LEU A 175 4.07 -13.85 13.30
N GLU A 176 3.33 -14.95 13.46
CA GLU A 176 1.86 -14.96 13.34
C GLU A 176 1.22 -13.96 14.30
N LYS A 177 1.67 -13.93 15.56
CA LYS A 177 1.19 -12.95 16.55
C LYS A 177 1.54 -11.51 16.17
N ALA A 178 2.73 -11.28 15.62
CA ALA A 178 3.14 -9.95 15.17
C ALA A 178 2.28 -9.48 13.99
N CYS A 179 2.03 -10.34 13.00
CA CYS A 179 1.13 -10.06 11.90
C CYS A 179 -0.30 -9.81 12.38
N ASP A 180 -0.81 -10.61 13.34
CA ASP A 180 -2.17 -10.44 13.90
C ASP A 180 -2.36 -9.09 14.60
N GLU A 181 -1.31 -8.55 15.22
CA GLU A 181 -1.35 -7.20 15.79
C GLU A 181 -1.22 -6.12 14.72
N PHE A 182 -0.36 -6.33 13.73
CA PHE A 182 -0.14 -5.38 12.62
C PHE A 182 -1.41 -5.13 11.80
N VAL A 183 -2.16 -6.18 11.49
CA VAL A 183 -3.40 -6.08 10.68
C VAL A 183 -4.51 -5.31 11.37
N LYS A 184 -4.43 -5.11 12.69
CA LYS A 184 -5.39 -4.28 13.46
C LYS A 184 -5.08 -2.78 13.38
N LEU A 185 -3.86 -2.41 13.00
CA LEU A 185 -3.41 -1.00 13.01
C LEU A 185 -4.23 -0.09 12.07
N PRO A 186 -4.59 -0.50 10.83
CA PRO A 186 -5.35 0.38 9.96
C PRO A 186 -6.70 0.78 10.56
N GLU A 187 -7.42 -0.17 11.14
CA GLU A 187 -8.69 0.10 11.80
C GLU A 187 -8.52 0.92 13.09
N LYS A 188 -7.50 0.59 13.88
CA LYS A 188 -7.19 1.27 15.15
C LYS A 188 -6.84 2.75 14.93
N LEU A 189 -5.99 3.03 13.95
CA LEU A 189 -5.43 4.36 13.69
C LEU A 189 -6.24 5.15 12.64
N LYS A 190 -7.18 4.50 11.96
CA LYS A 190 -7.99 5.06 10.86
C LYS A 190 -7.12 5.63 9.74
N LYS A 191 -6.04 4.91 9.42
CA LYS A 191 -5.07 5.25 8.36
C LYS A 191 -4.69 4.01 7.56
N PRO A 192 -4.63 4.08 6.22
CA PRO A 192 -4.32 2.93 5.40
C PRO A 192 -2.88 2.46 5.59
N ILE A 193 -2.71 1.14 5.53
CA ILE A 193 -1.42 0.48 5.40
C ILE A 193 -1.51 -0.41 4.15
N LEU A 194 -0.59 -0.22 3.21
CA LEU A 194 -0.43 -1.12 2.07
C LEU A 194 1.01 -1.66 2.08
N CYS A 195 1.16 -2.94 1.73
CA CYS A 195 2.47 -3.56 1.73
C CYS A 195 2.91 -3.96 0.33
N ALA A 196 4.22 -4.11 0.12
CA ALA A 196 4.74 -4.88 -0.99
C ALA A 196 5.74 -5.93 -0.52
N CYS A 197 5.73 -7.07 -1.19
CA CYS A 197 6.66 -8.17 -0.99
C CYS A 197 6.86 -8.86 -2.33
N PHE A 198 8.11 -9.25 -2.64
CA PHE A 198 8.39 -10.03 -3.84
C PHE A 198 7.88 -11.47 -3.76
N SER A 199 7.62 -11.97 -2.54
CA SER A 199 7.03 -13.29 -2.30
C SER A 199 5.52 -13.22 -2.38
N GLY A 200 4.90 -14.27 -2.92
CA GLY A 200 3.46 -14.43 -2.96
C GLY A 200 2.88 -15.06 -1.70
N ARG A 201 1.71 -15.68 -1.85
CA ARG A 201 0.97 -16.35 -0.76
C ARG A 201 1.59 -17.68 -0.32
N GLU A 202 2.69 -18.11 -0.93
CA GLU A 202 3.54 -19.17 -0.40
C GLU A 202 4.26 -18.75 0.90
N ASP A 203 4.40 -17.44 1.14
CA ASP A 203 4.94 -16.88 2.37
C ASP A 203 3.81 -16.72 3.41
N ASP A 204 4.00 -17.28 4.61
CA ASP A 204 2.99 -17.31 5.67
C ASP A 204 2.69 -15.93 6.27
N ALA A 205 3.66 -15.02 6.33
CA ALA A 205 3.41 -13.65 6.73
C ALA A 205 2.59 -12.90 5.68
N VAL A 206 2.89 -13.09 4.40
CA VAL A 206 2.09 -12.50 3.30
C VAL A 206 0.64 -12.96 3.36
N VAL A 207 0.40 -14.27 3.52
CA VAL A 207 -0.96 -14.82 3.66
C VAL A 207 -1.67 -14.20 4.85
N ARG A 208 -1.02 -14.17 6.02
CA ARG A 208 -1.64 -13.69 7.25
C ARG A 208 -2.00 -12.20 7.17
N ILE A 209 -1.11 -11.39 6.58
CA ILE A 209 -1.33 -9.95 6.39
C ILE A 209 -2.48 -9.69 5.41
N GLN A 210 -2.50 -10.40 4.27
CA GLN A 210 -3.59 -10.29 3.29
C GLN A 210 -4.93 -10.73 3.85
N ASP A 211 -4.99 -11.86 4.56
CA ASP A 211 -6.22 -12.39 5.13
C ASP A 211 -6.71 -11.54 6.31
N GLY A 212 -5.80 -10.82 6.98
CA GLY A 212 -6.11 -9.80 7.98
C GLY A 212 -6.59 -8.46 7.39
N GLY A 213 -6.67 -8.33 6.06
CA GLY A 213 -7.23 -7.16 5.40
C GLY A 213 -6.21 -6.07 5.04
N ILE A 214 -4.91 -6.34 5.09
CA ILE A 214 -3.88 -5.45 4.53
C ILE A 214 -3.44 -5.99 3.16
N PRO A 215 -3.70 -5.26 2.06
CA PRO A 215 -3.22 -5.66 0.74
C PRO A 215 -1.69 -5.74 0.69
N VAL A 216 -1.18 -6.83 0.11
CA VAL A 216 0.24 -7.03 -0.19
C VAL A 216 0.40 -7.16 -1.70
N TYR A 217 1.18 -6.25 -2.30
CA TYR A 217 1.42 -6.18 -3.74
C TYR A 217 2.78 -6.79 -4.11
N PRO A 218 2.94 -7.36 -5.32
CA PRO A 218 4.18 -8.00 -5.72
C PRO A 218 5.31 -7.02 -6.06
N THR A 219 5.00 -5.72 -6.22
CA THR A 219 6.02 -4.69 -6.47
C THR A 219 5.74 -3.43 -5.64
N PRO A 220 6.81 -2.69 -5.25
CA PRO A 220 6.74 -1.37 -4.62
C PRO A 220 5.76 -0.40 -5.29
N GLU A 221 5.85 -0.30 -6.62
CA GLU A 221 5.13 0.67 -7.43
C GLU A 221 3.61 0.39 -7.41
N ARG A 222 3.23 -0.89 -7.43
CA ARG A 222 1.81 -1.28 -7.36
C ARG A 222 1.19 -0.88 -6.03
N ALA A 223 1.93 -1.03 -4.91
CA ALA A 223 1.46 -0.56 -3.61
C ALA A 223 1.30 0.97 -3.58
N ALA A 224 2.26 1.71 -4.12
CA ALA A 224 2.19 3.17 -4.20
C ALA A 224 1.01 3.66 -5.06
N ARG A 225 0.79 3.07 -6.24
CA ARG A 225 -0.36 3.38 -7.11
C ARG A 225 -1.70 3.07 -6.45
N ALA A 226 -1.79 1.98 -5.68
CA ALA A 226 -2.99 1.65 -4.93
C ALA A 226 -3.25 2.63 -3.77
N MET A 227 -2.20 3.10 -3.07
CA MET A 227 -2.32 4.16 -2.06
C MET A 227 -2.82 5.47 -2.70
N ALA A 228 -2.32 5.79 -3.90
CA ALA A 228 -2.76 6.98 -4.63
C ALA A 228 -4.24 6.88 -5.01
N ALA A 229 -4.72 5.70 -5.41
CA ALA A 229 -6.14 5.48 -5.69
C ALA A 229 -7.02 5.64 -4.44
N LEU A 230 -6.56 5.24 -3.26
CA LEU A 230 -7.27 5.53 -1.99
C LEU A 230 -7.41 7.04 -1.77
N TRP A 231 -6.33 7.79 -1.97
CA TRP A 231 -6.33 9.24 -1.84
C TRP A 231 -7.22 9.92 -2.87
N GLU A 232 -7.11 9.55 -4.15
CA GLU A 232 -7.95 10.08 -5.23
C GLU A 232 -9.43 9.85 -4.91
N TYR A 233 -9.80 8.65 -4.48
CA TYR A 233 -11.17 8.36 -4.06
C TYR A 233 -11.60 9.18 -2.83
N ALA A 234 -10.71 9.39 -1.85
CA ALA A 234 -10.99 10.25 -0.71
C ALA A 234 -11.34 11.68 -1.14
N THR A 235 -10.61 12.23 -2.11
CA THR A 235 -10.87 13.58 -2.66
C THR A 235 -12.20 13.65 -3.40
N ILE A 236 -12.53 12.64 -4.22
CA ILE A 236 -13.82 12.53 -4.91
C ILE A 236 -14.97 12.49 -3.90
N LYS A 237 -14.85 11.67 -2.85
CA LYS A 237 -15.87 11.53 -1.82
C LYS A 237 -16.09 12.84 -1.05
N LYS A 238 -15.01 13.60 -0.80
CA LYS A 238 -15.08 14.92 -0.17
C LYS A 238 -15.81 15.92 -1.07
N ARG A 239 -15.42 16.04 -2.34
CA ARG A 239 -16.05 16.93 -3.32
C ARG A 239 -17.56 16.69 -3.42
N ASN A 240 -17.98 15.44 -3.60
CA ASN A 240 -19.40 15.12 -3.75
C ASN A 240 -20.23 15.45 -2.49
N ARG A 241 -19.61 15.36 -1.30
CA ARG A 241 -20.25 15.77 -0.04
C ARG A 241 -20.43 17.29 0.04
N ASP A 242 -19.41 18.04 -0.35
CA ASP A 242 -19.44 19.51 -0.33
C ASP A 242 -20.50 20.04 -1.32
N GLU A 243 -20.57 19.47 -2.53
CA GLU A 243 -21.60 19.81 -3.54
C GLU A 243 -23.03 19.50 -3.07
N SER A 244 -23.24 18.39 -2.34
CA SER A 244 -24.55 18.02 -1.80
C SER A 244 -25.03 19.01 -0.73
N ASN A 245 -24.12 19.45 0.16
CA ASN A 245 -24.44 20.41 1.22
C ASN A 245 -24.75 21.81 0.69
N GLU A 246 -24.16 22.22 -0.44
CA GLU A 246 -24.48 23.49 -1.11
C GLU A 246 -25.85 23.46 -1.82
N GLY A 247 -26.30 22.27 -2.25
CA GLY A 247 -27.61 22.08 -2.90
C GLY A 247 -28.78 22.07 -1.93
N GLU A 248 -28.61 21.62 -0.68
CA GLU A 248 -29.66 21.62 0.35
C GLU A 248 -29.89 22.99 1.01
N ASN A 249 -28.93 23.92 0.87
CA ASN A 249 -29.01 25.28 1.42
C ASN A 249 -29.51 26.34 0.40
N ARG A 250 -30.06 25.91 -0.73
CA ARG A 250 -30.67 26.77 -1.77
C ARG A 250 -32.17 26.49 -1.87
#